data_AF-A0A1V2PAY0-F1
#
_entry.id   AF-A0A1V2PAY0-F1
#
_cell.length_a   1.000
_cell.length_b   1.000
_cell.length_c   1.000
_cell.angle_alpha   90.00
_cell.angle_beta   90.00
_cell.angle_gamma   90.00
#
_symmetry.space_group_name_H-M   'P 1'
#
loop_
_entity.id
_entity.type
_entity.pdbx_description
1 polymer ?
#
loop_
_entity_poly.entity_id
_entity_poly.type
_entity_poly.pdbx_seq_one_letter_code
_entity_poly.pdbx_strand_id
1 'polypeptide(L)'
;MAETKIEWTDATWNPTTGCDRVSPGCDHCYALTMAKRLKGMGSAKYQGDGDPTTSGPGFLATEHADTLAAPLHWRKPRKVFVNSMSDTFHDRISNGFLADMFAIMAITPQHTYQLLTKRHARMHAVVNRPEFWTQVGRQARHFGYHYENAANYLRGGQNIYDTNEWKQRRHLDNVWLGTSVENQQWANIRIPALLDTPAAVRFLSCEPLLGPVDLAKWIGCGDPLHRHHGPCSAYREIESLDWVIVGGESGHRARPMHPAWARELRDQAVRAGIPFLFKQWGEWGPAPWVVRVCDPAVGWQGTADELAAAQADAEARGATHAYAEWAHEYDHDLYEPPHKPWSIERVEPLDDRQAPMRRWGKAAAGRELDGREWNEFPAVTS
;
A
#
# COMPACT_ATOMS: atom_id res chain seq x y z
N MET A 1 -3.72 24.64 4.48
CA MET A 1 -3.13 23.36 4.00
C MET A 1 -3.93 22.23 4.60
N ALA A 2 -4.26 21.19 3.84
CA ALA A 2 -4.93 20.02 4.41
C ALA A 2 -3.88 19.16 5.14
N GLU A 3 -4.11 18.89 6.42
CA GLU A 3 -3.49 17.76 7.09
C GLU A 3 -3.95 16.47 6.39
N THR A 4 -3.03 15.55 6.16
CA THR A 4 -3.35 14.29 5.49
C THR A 4 -4.14 13.38 6.42
N LYS A 5 -5.15 12.68 5.87
CA LYS A 5 -5.88 11.61 6.58
C LYS A 5 -5.24 10.23 6.39
N ILE A 6 -3.98 10.20 5.95
CA ILE A 6 -3.18 9.00 5.75
C ILE A 6 -2.23 8.91 6.94
N GLU A 7 -2.57 8.07 7.92
CA GLU A 7 -2.02 8.12 9.28
C GLU A 7 -0.52 7.78 9.39
N TRP A 8 0.09 7.23 8.33
CA TRP A 8 1.51 6.85 8.28
C TRP A 8 2.44 7.89 7.63
N THR A 9 1.93 9.08 7.30
CA THR A 9 2.69 10.13 6.59
C THR A 9 2.29 11.53 7.07
N ASP A 10 3.19 12.52 6.96
CA ASP A 10 2.97 13.88 7.49
C ASP A 10 2.40 14.84 6.43
N ALA A 11 2.46 14.47 5.15
CA ALA A 11 1.87 15.20 4.02
C ALA A 11 1.67 14.27 2.81
N THR A 12 0.78 14.68 1.89
CA THR A 12 0.69 14.08 0.55
C THR A 12 1.14 15.07 -0.52
N TRP A 13 1.96 14.61 -1.45
CA TRP A 13 2.33 15.37 -2.66
C TRP A 13 1.76 14.65 -3.88
N ASN A 14 0.92 15.31 -4.67
CA ASN A 14 0.22 14.71 -5.82
C ASN A 14 0.57 15.43 -7.13
N PRO A 15 1.82 15.30 -7.63
CA PRO A 15 2.23 15.81 -8.94
C PRO A 15 1.60 15.07 -10.11
N THR A 16 0.94 13.93 -9.90
CA THR A 16 0.08 13.28 -10.90
C THR A 16 -1.30 12.97 -10.32
N THR A 17 -2.27 12.69 -11.20
CA THR A 17 -3.58 12.10 -10.84
C THR A 17 -3.94 11.03 -11.85
N GLY A 18 -4.75 10.04 -11.45
CA GLY A 18 -5.22 8.99 -12.35
C GLY A 18 -4.33 7.76 -12.42
N CYS A 19 -4.94 6.60 -12.67
CA CYS A 19 -4.28 5.32 -12.87
C CYS A 19 -5.23 4.27 -13.46
N ASP A 20 -4.72 3.38 -14.30
CA ASP A 20 -5.44 2.20 -14.77
C ASP A 20 -5.34 1.03 -13.78
N ARG A 21 -6.38 0.17 -13.74
CA ARG A 21 -6.35 -1.14 -13.05
C ARG A 21 -5.30 -2.06 -13.67
N VAL A 22 -4.50 -2.73 -12.84
CA VAL A 22 -3.42 -3.65 -13.26
C VAL A 22 -3.39 -5.00 -12.51
N SER A 23 -4.26 -5.18 -11.51
CA SER A 23 -4.38 -6.39 -10.69
C SER A 23 -5.73 -6.40 -9.95
N PRO A 24 -6.16 -7.55 -9.39
CA PRO A 24 -7.40 -7.64 -8.60
C PRO A 24 -7.45 -6.68 -7.41
N GLY A 25 -6.30 -6.24 -6.89
CA GLY A 25 -6.21 -5.19 -5.87
C GLY A 25 -6.69 -3.80 -6.29
N CYS A 26 -7.00 -3.59 -7.56
CA CYS A 26 -7.48 -2.32 -8.09
C CYS A 26 -9.00 -2.30 -8.34
N ASP A 27 -9.72 -3.42 -8.21
CA ASP A 27 -11.13 -3.51 -8.60
C ASP A 27 -12.07 -2.65 -7.74
N HIS A 28 -11.77 -2.50 -6.45
CA HIS A 28 -12.47 -1.59 -5.55
C HIS A 28 -11.62 -0.35 -5.19
N CYS A 29 -10.80 0.12 -6.12
CA CYS A 29 -9.90 1.25 -5.89
C CYS A 29 -10.64 2.49 -5.35
N TYR A 30 -10.26 2.91 -4.14
CA TYR A 30 -10.84 4.09 -3.48
C TYR A 30 -10.59 5.38 -4.28
N ALA A 31 -9.42 5.49 -4.92
CA ALA A 31 -9.02 6.66 -5.71
C ALA A 31 -9.87 6.79 -6.98
N LEU A 32 -10.20 5.68 -7.64
CA LEU A 32 -11.15 5.63 -8.78
C LEU A 32 -12.54 6.13 -8.37
N THR A 33 -13.05 5.66 -7.22
CA THR A 33 -14.35 6.10 -6.67
C THR A 33 -14.34 7.59 -6.32
N MET A 34 -13.24 8.08 -5.74
CA MET A 34 -13.06 9.47 -5.38
C MET A 34 -12.89 10.37 -6.61
N ALA A 35 -12.21 9.91 -7.66
CA ALA A 35 -12.03 10.64 -8.91
C ALA A 35 -13.36 10.92 -9.62
N LYS A 36 -14.25 9.91 -9.71
CA LYS A 36 -15.62 10.09 -10.21
C LYS A 36 -16.38 11.19 -9.45
N ARG A 37 -16.24 11.23 -8.11
CA ARG A 37 -16.83 12.29 -7.26
C ARG A 37 -16.21 13.66 -7.55
N LEU A 38 -14.88 13.75 -7.62
CA LEU A 38 -14.15 14.99 -7.87
C LEU A 38 -14.44 15.56 -9.27
N LYS A 39 -14.63 14.70 -10.29
CA LYS A 39 -15.14 15.10 -11.61
C LYS A 39 -16.50 15.75 -11.49
N GLY A 40 -17.46 15.09 -10.84
CA GLY A 40 -18.82 15.60 -10.62
C GLY A 40 -18.89 16.88 -9.79
N MET A 41 -17.88 17.15 -8.96
CA MET A 41 -17.70 18.42 -8.23
C MET A 41 -17.00 19.52 -9.07
N GLY A 42 -16.68 19.27 -10.34
CA GLY A 42 -16.01 20.24 -11.21
C GLY A 42 -14.51 20.45 -10.92
N SER A 43 -13.85 19.53 -10.19
CA SER A 43 -12.41 19.65 -9.91
C SER A 43 -11.59 19.54 -11.19
N ALA A 44 -10.84 20.58 -11.54
CA ALA A 44 -10.12 20.69 -12.81
C ALA A 44 -9.19 19.48 -13.10
N LYS A 45 -8.47 19.00 -12.08
CA LYS A 45 -7.51 17.88 -12.22
C LYS A 45 -8.16 16.52 -12.53
N TYR A 46 -9.47 16.40 -12.34
CA TYR A 46 -10.24 15.17 -12.50
C TYR A 46 -11.28 15.27 -13.64
N GLN A 47 -11.09 16.19 -14.60
CA GLN A 47 -12.00 16.29 -15.75
C GLN A 47 -11.65 15.34 -16.90
N GLY A 48 -10.40 14.89 -17.00
CA GLY A 48 -9.97 13.90 -17.99
C GLY A 48 -10.50 12.49 -17.67
N ASP A 49 -11.22 11.89 -18.61
CA ASP A 49 -11.71 10.52 -18.49
C ASP A 49 -10.63 9.51 -18.93
N GLY A 50 -10.50 8.45 -18.13
CA GLY A 50 -9.64 7.31 -18.43
C GLY A 50 -10.33 6.31 -19.36
N ASP A 51 -9.71 5.15 -19.54
CA ASP A 51 -10.29 4.07 -20.32
C ASP A 51 -11.51 3.48 -19.57
N PRO A 52 -12.69 3.33 -20.20
CA PRO A 52 -13.90 2.83 -19.52
C PRO A 52 -13.74 1.48 -18.83
N THR A 53 -12.79 0.65 -19.27
CA THR A 53 -12.52 -0.68 -18.72
C THR A 53 -11.49 -0.65 -17.57
N THR A 54 -10.55 0.29 -17.53
CA THR A 54 -9.46 0.28 -16.52
C THR A 54 -9.38 1.50 -15.61
N SER A 55 -9.90 2.67 -16.00
CA SER A 55 -9.79 3.91 -15.20
C SER A 55 -11.04 4.81 -15.20
N GLY A 56 -11.98 4.65 -16.15
CA GLY A 56 -13.32 5.25 -16.06
C GLY A 56 -13.35 6.79 -15.87
N PRO A 57 -14.44 7.33 -15.30
CA PRO A 57 -14.67 8.77 -15.31
C PRO A 57 -13.76 9.54 -14.35
N GLY A 58 -13.06 10.53 -14.89
CA GLY A 58 -12.24 11.49 -14.15
C GLY A 58 -10.88 11.00 -13.66
N PHE A 59 -10.43 9.81 -14.05
CA PHE A 59 -9.21 9.17 -13.53
C PHE A 59 -8.12 8.93 -14.60
N LEU A 60 -8.12 9.75 -15.66
CA LEU A 60 -7.03 9.75 -16.65
C LEU A 60 -5.69 10.05 -15.99
N ALA A 61 -4.68 9.19 -16.21
CA ALA A 61 -3.32 9.43 -15.75
C ALA A 61 -2.76 10.72 -16.39
N THR A 62 -2.50 11.73 -15.55
CA THR A 62 -2.24 13.12 -15.93
C THR A 62 -1.12 13.72 -15.07
N GLU A 63 -0.23 14.48 -15.70
CA GLU A 63 0.87 15.24 -15.06
C GLU A 63 0.41 16.64 -14.64
N HIS A 64 0.84 17.12 -13.45
CA HIS A 64 0.46 18.40 -12.86
C HIS A 64 1.68 19.26 -12.51
N ALA A 65 2.32 19.85 -13.52
CA ALA A 65 3.53 20.67 -13.36
C ALA A 65 3.36 21.84 -12.37
N ASP A 66 2.14 22.39 -12.25
CA ASP A 66 1.75 23.44 -11.28
C ASP A 66 1.99 23.04 -9.82
N THR A 67 2.07 21.73 -9.52
CA THR A 67 2.25 21.21 -8.16
C THR A 67 3.66 20.70 -7.86
N LEU A 68 4.56 20.65 -8.85
CA LEU A 68 5.92 20.11 -8.66
C LEU A 68 6.69 20.88 -7.58
N ALA A 69 6.56 22.21 -7.55
CA ALA A 69 7.29 23.06 -6.61
C ALA A 69 6.81 22.97 -5.16
N ALA A 70 5.68 22.29 -4.86
CA ALA A 70 5.07 22.32 -3.52
C ALA A 70 6.03 21.94 -2.37
N PRO A 71 6.92 20.93 -2.49
CA PRO A 71 7.85 20.59 -1.42
C PRO A 71 8.95 21.64 -1.16
N LEU A 72 9.30 22.45 -2.16
CA LEU A 72 10.30 23.53 -2.02
C LEU A 72 9.89 24.59 -0.97
N HIS A 73 8.59 24.67 -0.67
CA HIS A 73 8.04 25.63 0.29
C HIS A 73 7.87 25.04 1.70
N TRP A 74 8.23 23.77 1.93
CA TRP A 74 8.05 23.11 3.23
C TRP A 74 9.31 23.18 4.09
N ARG A 75 9.30 24.09 5.08
CA ARG A 75 10.46 24.34 5.96
C ARG A 75 10.72 23.27 7.03
N LYS A 76 9.67 22.58 7.51
CA LYS A 76 9.82 21.52 8.52
C LYS A 76 10.02 20.17 7.82
N PRO A 77 10.90 19.28 8.33
CA PRO A 77 10.97 17.89 7.89
C PRO A 77 9.60 17.20 7.89
N ARG A 78 9.40 16.29 6.94
CA ARG A 78 8.14 15.58 6.69
C ARG A 78 8.44 14.22 6.07
N LYS A 79 7.69 13.19 6.47
CA LYS A 79 7.38 12.02 5.66
C LYS A 79 6.29 12.42 4.67
N VAL A 80 6.49 12.14 3.39
CA VAL A 80 5.66 12.62 2.28
C VAL A 80 5.24 11.43 1.43
N PHE A 81 3.97 11.06 1.47
CA PHE A 81 3.43 10.08 0.54
C PHE A 81 3.20 10.73 -0.83
N VAL A 82 3.85 10.19 -1.86
CA VAL A 82 3.81 10.72 -3.21
C VAL A 82 2.72 9.99 -4.00
N ASN A 83 1.85 10.75 -4.67
CA ASN A 83 0.79 10.26 -5.54
C ASN A 83 -0.23 9.34 -4.84
N SER A 84 -0.94 9.89 -3.85
CA SER A 84 -2.04 9.18 -3.19
C SER A 84 -3.25 8.90 -4.09
N MET A 85 -3.37 9.62 -5.21
CA MET A 85 -4.50 9.57 -6.16
C MET A 85 -4.07 9.15 -7.59
N SER A 86 -2.96 8.42 -7.71
CA SER A 86 -2.36 7.97 -8.97
C SER A 86 -1.34 6.85 -8.71
N ASP A 87 -0.71 6.33 -9.77
CA ASP A 87 0.52 5.54 -9.64
C ASP A 87 1.67 6.34 -10.28
N THR A 88 2.74 6.59 -9.51
CA THR A 88 3.90 7.37 -9.97
C THR A 88 4.51 6.81 -11.26
N PHE A 89 4.57 5.50 -11.40
CA PHE A 89 5.24 4.82 -12.52
C PHE A 89 4.24 4.37 -13.59
N HIS A 90 3.18 5.13 -13.83
CA HIS A 90 2.32 4.96 -15.00
C HIS A 90 3.12 5.10 -16.31
N ASP A 91 2.71 4.39 -17.36
CA ASP A 91 3.26 4.53 -18.71
C ASP A 91 3.02 5.91 -19.34
N ARG A 92 1.85 6.51 -19.08
CA ARG A 92 1.44 7.87 -19.47
C ARG A 92 2.21 8.98 -18.76
N ILE A 93 2.80 8.72 -17.59
CA ILE A 93 3.72 9.69 -16.96
C ILE A 93 5.07 9.55 -17.64
N SER A 94 5.53 10.63 -18.26
CA SER A 94 6.76 10.68 -19.03
C SER A 94 7.98 10.44 -18.14
N ASN A 95 9.06 9.87 -18.72
CA ASN A 95 10.34 9.76 -18.01
C ASN A 95 10.90 11.15 -17.63
N GLY A 96 10.55 12.19 -18.39
CA GLY A 96 10.94 13.57 -18.08
C GLY A 96 10.28 14.09 -16.81
N PHE A 97 8.96 13.97 -16.71
CA PHE A 97 8.22 14.39 -15.52
C PHE A 97 8.55 13.54 -14.28
N LEU A 98 8.78 12.23 -14.46
CA LEU A 98 9.34 11.39 -13.40
C LEU A 98 10.68 11.94 -12.90
N ALA A 99 11.56 12.35 -13.81
CA ALA A 99 12.85 12.90 -13.45
C ALA A 99 12.73 14.31 -12.82
N ASP A 100 11.73 15.12 -13.23
CA ASP A 100 11.39 16.39 -12.57
C ASP A 100 10.93 16.16 -11.12
N MET A 101 10.09 15.14 -10.88
CA MET A 101 9.68 14.76 -9.53
C MET A 101 10.90 14.35 -8.68
N PHE A 102 11.77 13.48 -9.21
CA PHE A 102 12.99 13.07 -8.50
C PHE A 102 13.97 14.23 -8.27
N ALA A 103 14.01 15.21 -9.17
CA ALA A 103 14.81 16.41 -9.01
C ALA A 103 14.34 17.28 -7.83
N ILE A 104 13.03 17.47 -7.69
CA ILE A 104 12.45 18.14 -6.51
C ILE A 104 12.80 17.38 -5.22
N MET A 105 12.68 16.04 -5.23
CA MET A 105 13.03 15.20 -4.06
C MET A 105 14.51 15.31 -3.70
N ALA A 106 15.41 15.38 -4.69
CA ALA A 106 16.84 15.57 -4.48
C ALA A 106 17.20 16.93 -3.86
N ILE A 107 16.57 18.02 -4.31
CA ILE A 107 16.82 19.37 -3.76
C ILE A 107 16.02 19.70 -2.50
N THR A 108 15.32 18.72 -1.93
CA THR A 108 14.61 18.83 -0.64
C THR A 108 14.97 17.67 0.31
N PRO A 109 16.28 17.48 0.61
CA PRO A 109 16.76 16.34 1.40
C PRO A 109 16.21 16.30 2.83
N GLN A 110 15.63 17.40 3.34
CA GLN A 110 14.95 17.46 4.63
C GLN A 110 13.60 16.70 4.67
N HIS A 111 13.09 16.20 3.54
CA HIS A 111 11.87 15.40 3.48
C HIS A 111 12.15 13.97 3.07
N THR A 112 11.48 13.02 3.71
CA THR A 112 11.47 11.60 3.33
C THR A 112 10.28 11.33 2.43
N TYR A 113 10.52 10.90 1.20
CA TYR A 113 9.49 10.62 0.21
C TYR A 113 9.20 9.13 0.12
N GLN A 114 7.91 8.78 0.13
CA GLN A 114 7.43 7.41 0.10
C GLN A 114 6.67 7.21 -1.22
N LEU A 115 7.26 6.44 -2.15
CA LEU A 115 6.67 6.14 -3.46
C LEU A 115 6.17 4.70 -3.46
N LEU A 116 4.88 4.51 -3.73
CA LEU A 116 4.26 3.20 -3.86
C LEU A 116 3.74 2.99 -5.28
N THR A 117 3.97 1.80 -5.85
CA THR A 117 3.52 1.46 -7.20
C THR A 117 3.10 -0.01 -7.33
N LYS A 118 2.14 -0.30 -8.21
CA LYS A 118 1.89 -1.68 -8.69
C LYS A 118 2.66 -1.98 -9.99
N ARG A 119 3.21 -0.94 -10.63
CA ARG A 119 3.98 -0.96 -11.89
C ARG A 119 5.50 -1.12 -11.65
N HIS A 120 5.85 -2.01 -10.70
CA HIS A 120 7.20 -2.48 -10.35
C HIS A 120 8.18 -2.60 -11.53
N ALA A 121 7.78 -3.24 -12.65
CA ALA A 121 8.63 -3.40 -13.83
C ALA A 121 9.01 -2.07 -14.50
N ARG A 122 8.11 -1.07 -14.49
CA ARG A 122 8.41 0.28 -15.01
C ARG A 122 9.28 1.08 -14.05
N MET A 123 9.06 0.95 -12.73
CA MET A 123 9.94 1.51 -11.71
C MET A 123 11.38 0.99 -11.89
N HIS A 124 11.55 -0.33 -11.90
CA HIS A 124 12.83 -1.01 -12.13
C HIS A 124 13.51 -0.53 -13.42
N ALA A 125 12.80 -0.57 -14.55
CA ALA A 125 13.34 -0.22 -15.87
C ALA A 125 13.69 1.27 -16.04
N VAL A 126 13.16 2.16 -15.20
CA VAL A 126 13.51 3.59 -15.17
C VAL A 126 14.66 3.86 -14.20
N VAL A 127 14.53 3.40 -12.95
CA VAL A 127 15.49 3.69 -11.87
C VAL A 127 16.87 3.08 -12.14
N ASN A 128 16.94 1.93 -12.82
CA ASN A 128 18.22 1.32 -13.19
C ASN A 128 18.95 1.99 -14.37
N ARG A 129 18.36 2.99 -15.06
CA ARG A 129 18.98 3.66 -16.22
C ARG A 129 19.88 4.83 -15.79
N PRO A 130 21.18 4.85 -16.15
CA PRO A 130 22.06 6.01 -15.88
C PRO A 130 21.59 7.31 -16.55
N GLU A 131 20.87 7.21 -17.66
CA GLU A 131 20.30 8.36 -18.38
C GLU A 131 19.22 9.06 -17.54
N PHE A 132 18.44 8.29 -16.76
CA PHE A 132 17.44 8.84 -15.84
C PHE A 132 18.11 9.70 -14.76
N TRP A 133 19.12 9.19 -14.08
CA TRP A 133 19.88 9.93 -13.05
C TRP A 133 20.62 11.16 -13.61
N THR A 134 21.12 11.05 -14.85
CA THR A 134 21.68 12.19 -15.59
C THR A 134 20.61 13.26 -15.87
N GLN A 135 19.38 12.87 -16.19
CA GLN A 135 18.28 13.80 -16.40
C GLN A 135 17.81 14.44 -15.08
N VAL A 136 17.63 13.66 -14.01
CA VAL A 136 17.31 14.15 -12.66
C VAL A 136 18.32 15.22 -12.24
N GLY A 137 19.62 15.00 -12.46
CA GLY A 137 20.65 15.99 -12.09
C GLY A 137 20.55 17.31 -12.86
N ARG A 138 20.21 17.26 -14.15
CA ARG A 138 19.97 18.46 -14.98
C ARG A 138 18.72 19.23 -14.52
N GLN A 139 17.66 18.53 -14.16
CA GLN A 139 16.43 19.15 -13.66
C GLN A 139 16.60 19.69 -12.24
N ALA A 140 17.35 19.00 -11.38
CA ALA A 140 17.69 19.47 -10.02
C ALA A 140 18.45 20.80 -10.06
N ARG A 141 19.39 20.93 -11.01
CA ARG A 141 20.07 22.20 -11.33
C ARG A 141 19.09 23.29 -11.80
N HIS A 142 18.16 22.95 -12.69
CA HIS A 142 17.17 23.89 -13.24
C HIS A 142 16.24 24.42 -12.14
N PHE A 143 15.59 23.53 -11.38
CA PHE A 143 14.72 23.93 -10.26
C PHE A 143 15.49 24.64 -9.14
N GLY A 144 16.70 24.17 -8.81
CA GLY A 144 17.56 24.82 -7.82
C GLY A 144 17.79 26.29 -8.15
N TYR A 145 18.15 26.59 -9.40
CA TYR A 145 18.36 27.96 -9.88
C TYR A 145 17.07 28.80 -9.86
N HIS A 146 15.96 28.26 -10.34
CA HIS A 146 14.69 29.01 -10.46
C HIS A 146 13.98 29.29 -9.13
N TYR A 147 14.25 28.50 -8.08
CA TYR A 147 13.60 28.62 -6.78
C TYR A 147 14.55 29.06 -5.65
N GLU A 148 15.69 29.68 -5.99
CA GLU A 148 16.69 30.25 -5.05
C GLU A 148 17.26 29.25 -4.02
N ASN A 149 17.15 27.93 -4.26
CA ASN A 149 17.53 26.87 -3.33
C ASN A 149 19.04 26.51 -3.41
N ALA A 150 19.91 27.52 -3.59
CA ALA A 150 21.34 27.39 -3.85
C ALA A 150 22.08 26.40 -2.91
N ALA A 151 21.75 26.44 -1.62
CA ALA A 151 22.39 25.61 -0.59
C ALA A 151 22.16 24.10 -0.77
N ASN A 152 21.10 23.68 -1.47
CA ASN A 152 20.73 22.28 -1.64
C ASN A 152 21.28 21.65 -2.93
N TYR A 153 21.91 22.44 -3.82
CA TYR A 153 22.53 21.93 -5.04
C TYR A 153 23.98 22.41 -5.27
N LEU A 154 24.45 23.44 -4.56
CA LEU A 154 25.83 23.91 -4.63
C LEU A 154 26.61 23.52 -3.37
N ARG A 155 27.72 22.78 -3.52
CA ARG A 155 28.71 22.54 -2.46
C ARG A 155 30.05 23.11 -2.92
N GLY A 156 30.61 24.05 -2.14
CA GLY A 156 31.84 24.75 -2.52
C GLY A 156 31.74 25.56 -3.83
N GLY A 157 30.53 26.01 -4.20
CA GLY A 157 30.27 26.70 -5.48
C GLY A 157 30.15 25.78 -6.70
N GLN A 158 30.38 24.48 -6.57
CA GLN A 158 30.15 23.50 -7.64
C GLN A 158 28.78 22.83 -7.48
N ASN A 159 28.12 22.55 -8.61
CA ASN A 159 26.86 21.80 -8.61
C ASN A 159 27.11 20.32 -8.32
N ILE A 160 26.56 19.83 -7.20
CA ILE A 160 26.73 18.43 -6.77
C ILE A 160 26.14 17.44 -7.79
N TYR A 161 25.15 17.87 -8.57
CA TYR A 161 24.46 17.05 -9.57
C TYR A 161 25.16 16.99 -10.94
N ASP A 162 26.18 17.82 -11.20
CA ASP A 162 26.99 17.74 -12.43
C ASP A 162 28.21 16.80 -12.28
N THR A 163 28.44 16.27 -11.07
CA THR A 163 29.59 15.40 -10.72
C THR A 163 29.53 14.02 -11.39
N ASN A 164 30.67 13.34 -11.49
CA ASN A 164 30.71 11.94 -11.93
C ASN A 164 30.12 10.98 -10.88
N GLU A 165 30.24 11.32 -9.60
CA GLU A 165 29.59 10.62 -8.48
C GLU A 165 28.07 10.60 -8.65
N TRP A 166 27.46 11.76 -8.93
CA TRP A 166 26.02 11.83 -9.21
C TRP A 166 25.60 11.00 -10.43
N LYS A 167 26.36 11.04 -11.53
CA LYS A 167 26.07 10.26 -12.74
C LYS A 167 26.18 8.74 -12.52
N GLN A 168 26.91 8.31 -11.49
CA GLN A 168 27.02 6.91 -11.10
C GLN A 168 25.97 6.52 -10.06
N ARG A 169 25.43 7.49 -9.30
CA ARG A 169 24.40 7.32 -8.27
C ARG A 169 23.17 6.60 -8.84
N ARG A 170 22.56 5.75 -7.99
CA ARG A 170 21.44 4.88 -8.37
C ARG A 170 20.17 5.07 -7.55
N HIS A 171 20.21 5.81 -6.45
CA HIS A 171 19.08 6.09 -5.56
C HIS A 171 19.25 7.46 -4.87
N LEU A 172 18.21 7.93 -4.17
CA LEU A 172 18.29 9.09 -3.26
C LEU A 172 18.02 8.61 -1.83
N ASP A 173 18.82 9.06 -0.87
CA ASP A 173 18.80 8.59 0.53
C ASP A 173 17.45 8.88 1.20
N ASN A 174 16.81 9.96 0.77
CA ASN A 174 15.52 10.43 1.24
C ASN A 174 14.33 9.92 0.41
N VAL A 175 14.52 8.99 -0.54
CA VAL A 175 13.45 8.41 -1.37
C VAL A 175 13.33 6.92 -1.10
N TRP A 176 12.19 6.54 -0.52
CA TRP A 176 11.80 5.17 -0.24
C TRP A 176 10.94 4.65 -1.39
N LEU A 177 11.32 3.50 -1.96
CA LEU A 177 10.60 2.87 -3.06
C LEU A 177 9.88 1.63 -2.54
N GLY A 178 8.63 1.45 -2.95
CA GLY A 178 7.85 0.30 -2.54
C GLY A 178 6.87 -0.17 -3.58
N THR A 179 6.46 -1.42 -3.46
CA THR A 179 5.44 -2.01 -4.32
C THR A 179 4.30 -2.61 -3.51
N SER A 180 3.07 -2.54 -4.04
CA SER A 180 1.97 -3.26 -3.40
C SER A 180 2.01 -4.74 -3.79
N VAL A 181 1.66 -5.62 -2.87
CA VAL A 181 1.45 -7.05 -3.14
C VAL A 181 0.15 -7.51 -2.48
N GLU A 182 -0.77 -8.07 -3.25
CA GLU A 182 -2.10 -8.45 -2.74
C GLU A 182 -2.15 -9.90 -2.25
N ASN A 183 -1.26 -10.75 -2.77
CA ASN A 183 -1.20 -12.18 -2.51
C ASN A 183 0.16 -12.75 -2.95
N GLN A 184 0.41 -14.04 -2.71
CA GLN A 184 1.67 -14.69 -3.08
C GLN A 184 2.03 -14.58 -4.57
N GLN A 185 1.06 -14.61 -5.49
CA GLN A 185 1.33 -14.46 -6.93
C GLN A 185 1.99 -13.10 -7.22
N TRP A 186 1.41 -12.01 -6.71
CA TRP A 186 1.97 -10.68 -6.88
C TRP A 186 3.25 -10.47 -6.06
N ALA A 187 3.41 -11.12 -4.91
CA ALA A 187 4.66 -11.16 -4.18
C ALA A 187 5.80 -11.77 -5.03
N ASN A 188 5.58 -12.96 -5.60
CA ASN A 188 6.53 -13.66 -6.47
C ASN A 188 6.93 -12.82 -7.71
N ILE A 189 6.02 -12.01 -8.26
CA ILE A 189 6.26 -11.19 -9.45
C ILE A 189 6.97 -9.87 -9.10
N ARG A 190 6.49 -9.17 -8.06
CA ARG A 190 6.85 -7.77 -7.81
C ARG A 190 8.06 -7.59 -6.90
N ILE A 191 8.25 -8.48 -5.92
CA ILE A 191 9.35 -8.35 -4.95
C ILE A 191 10.72 -8.48 -5.61
N PRO A 192 10.99 -9.46 -6.52
CA PRO A 192 12.30 -9.55 -7.18
C PRO A 192 12.69 -8.27 -7.94
N ALA A 193 11.72 -7.62 -8.60
CA ALA A 193 11.96 -6.36 -9.29
C ALA A 193 12.18 -5.17 -8.33
N LEU A 194 11.54 -5.16 -7.16
CA LEU A 194 11.80 -4.16 -6.12
C LEU A 194 13.20 -4.32 -5.52
N LEU A 195 13.63 -5.56 -5.24
CA LEU A 195 14.98 -5.83 -4.73
C LEU A 195 16.05 -5.40 -5.74
N ASP A 196 15.93 -5.82 -7.01
CA ASP A 196 16.82 -5.41 -8.10
C ASP A 196 16.63 -3.92 -8.54
N THR A 197 15.75 -3.16 -7.86
CA THR A 197 15.67 -1.70 -8.01
C THR A 197 16.49 -1.03 -6.89
N PRO A 198 17.53 -0.25 -7.22
CA PRO A 198 18.30 0.50 -6.22
C PRO A 198 17.42 1.51 -5.47
N ALA A 199 17.40 1.41 -4.15
CA ALA A 199 16.64 2.28 -3.25
C ALA A 199 17.37 2.44 -1.91
N ALA A 200 17.10 3.54 -1.20
CA ALA A 200 17.59 3.71 0.17
C ALA A 200 16.77 2.90 1.20
N VAL A 201 15.49 2.66 0.89
CA VAL A 201 14.56 1.81 1.64
C VAL A 201 13.63 1.14 0.63
N ARG A 202 13.48 -0.17 0.76
CA ARG A 202 12.57 -1.03 -0.03
C ARG A 202 11.42 -1.50 0.85
N PHE A 203 10.21 -1.03 0.56
CA PHE A 203 9.03 -1.38 1.37
C PHE A 203 7.95 -2.14 0.60
N LEU A 204 7.23 -3.02 1.30
CA LEU A 204 6.00 -3.62 0.79
C LEU A 204 4.78 -2.95 1.40
N SER A 205 3.78 -2.72 0.55
CA SER A 205 2.41 -2.45 0.97
C SER A 205 1.57 -3.66 0.62
N CYS A 206 1.39 -4.55 1.59
CA CYS A 206 0.52 -5.72 1.49
C CYS A 206 -0.95 -5.24 1.53
N GLU A 207 -1.38 -4.54 0.46
CA GLU A 207 -2.62 -3.78 0.39
C GLU A 207 -3.24 -3.66 -1.04
N PRO A 208 -4.55 -3.92 -1.18
CA PRO A 208 -5.37 -4.68 -0.22
C PRO A 208 -4.79 -6.10 -0.09
N LEU A 209 -4.70 -6.64 1.13
CA LEU A 209 -4.28 -8.04 1.31
C LEU A 209 -5.46 -8.97 1.01
N LEU A 210 -5.37 -9.65 -0.14
CA LEU A 210 -6.40 -10.53 -0.72
C LEU A 210 -6.01 -12.02 -0.66
N GLY A 211 -4.88 -12.35 -0.03
CA GLY A 211 -4.44 -13.72 0.21
C GLY A 211 -3.19 -13.78 1.07
N PRO A 212 -2.75 -14.98 1.50
CA PRO A 212 -1.53 -15.16 2.27
C PRO A 212 -0.29 -14.75 1.47
N VAL A 213 0.75 -14.33 2.19
CA VAL A 213 2.07 -13.99 1.64
C VAL A 213 3.16 -14.53 2.58
N ASP A 214 3.95 -15.46 2.05
CA ASP A 214 5.22 -15.92 2.61
C ASP A 214 6.36 -15.11 1.98
N LEU A 215 7.07 -14.40 2.84
CA LEU A 215 8.22 -13.54 2.54
C LEU A 215 9.56 -14.21 2.83
N ALA A 216 9.63 -15.47 3.30
CA ALA A 216 10.86 -16.14 3.74
C ALA A 216 11.99 -16.19 2.69
N LYS A 217 11.67 -15.97 1.41
CA LYS A 217 12.62 -15.88 0.28
C LYS A 217 13.32 -14.51 0.16
N TRP A 218 12.81 -13.47 0.81
CA TRP A 218 13.17 -12.06 0.61
C TRP A 218 13.45 -11.28 1.90
N ILE A 219 13.41 -11.96 3.06
CA ILE A 219 13.73 -11.40 4.37
C ILE A 219 14.89 -12.19 4.99
N GLY A 220 15.78 -11.49 5.69
CA GLY A 220 16.89 -12.11 6.41
C GLY A 220 16.43 -12.96 7.59
N CYS A 221 17.28 -13.85 8.09
CA CYS A 221 16.93 -14.78 9.17
C CYS A 221 16.89 -14.15 10.60
N GLY A 222 16.91 -12.82 10.72
CA GLY A 222 16.85 -12.10 11.99
C GLY A 222 18.16 -12.05 12.79
N ASP A 223 19.18 -12.81 12.39
CA ASP A 223 20.51 -12.75 13.00
C ASP A 223 21.20 -11.40 12.67
N PRO A 224 21.60 -10.59 13.68
CA PRO A 224 22.31 -9.33 13.47
C PRO A 224 23.61 -9.46 12.66
N LEU A 225 24.28 -10.62 12.67
CA LEU A 225 25.49 -10.90 11.90
C LEU A 225 25.21 -11.23 10.43
N HIS A 226 23.96 -11.57 10.10
CA HIS A 226 23.55 -12.03 8.77
C HIS A 226 22.39 -11.20 8.18
N ARG A 227 22.21 -9.95 8.60
CA ARG A 227 21.08 -9.09 8.18
C ARG A 227 20.94 -8.91 6.64
N HIS A 228 22.01 -9.09 5.88
CA HIS A 228 22.03 -9.02 4.40
C HIS A 228 22.13 -10.39 3.71
N HIS A 229 21.88 -11.47 4.45
CA HIS A 229 21.95 -12.84 3.94
C HIS A 229 20.65 -13.60 4.28
N GLY A 230 20.08 -14.23 3.25
CA GLY A 230 18.95 -15.14 3.40
C GLY A 230 19.27 -16.35 4.30
N PRO A 231 18.27 -17.20 4.60
CA PRO A 231 18.34 -18.18 5.67
C PRO A 231 19.50 -19.19 5.47
N CYS A 232 20.43 -19.17 6.43
CA CYS A 232 21.57 -20.08 6.57
C CYS A 232 22.59 -20.08 5.40
N SER A 233 23.61 -19.21 5.55
CA SER A 233 25.01 -19.42 5.11
C SER A 233 25.26 -20.36 3.91
N ALA A 234 25.21 -19.82 2.68
CA ALA A 234 25.95 -20.41 1.55
C ALA A 234 26.19 -19.45 0.37
N TYR A 235 25.17 -18.70 -0.08
CA TYR A 235 25.24 -17.98 -1.35
C TYR A 235 24.54 -16.61 -1.39
N ARG A 236 25.30 -15.62 -1.89
CA ARG A 236 24.94 -14.23 -2.23
C ARG A 236 24.57 -13.28 -1.07
N GLU A 237 25.02 -12.03 -1.22
CA GLU A 237 24.36 -10.84 -0.69
C GLU A 237 22.99 -10.75 -1.40
N ILE A 238 21.91 -10.87 -0.64
CA ILE A 238 20.56 -10.68 -1.15
C ILE A 238 20.03 -9.44 -0.44
N GLU A 239 19.79 -8.37 -1.21
CA GLU A 239 19.14 -7.19 -0.65
C GLU A 239 17.78 -7.58 -0.08
N SER A 240 17.54 -7.22 1.17
CA SER A 240 16.33 -7.56 1.91
C SER A 240 15.27 -6.48 1.79
N LEU A 241 14.05 -6.80 2.22
CA LEU A 241 13.02 -5.79 2.50
C LEU A 241 13.35 -5.01 3.78
N ASP A 242 13.08 -3.71 3.78
CA ASP A 242 13.36 -2.80 4.90
C ASP A 242 12.11 -2.44 5.72
N TRP A 243 10.91 -2.67 5.16
CA TRP A 243 9.63 -2.34 5.83
C TRP A 243 8.47 -3.16 5.25
N VAL A 244 7.58 -3.64 6.12
CA VAL A 244 6.34 -4.33 5.71
C VAL A 244 5.12 -3.59 6.29
N ILE A 245 4.26 -3.10 5.40
CA ILE A 245 2.96 -2.50 5.72
C ILE A 245 1.86 -3.50 5.37
N VAL A 246 0.90 -3.74 6.26
CA VAL A 246 -0.27 -4.61 6.02
C VAL A 246 -1.57 -3.82 6.18
N GLY A 247 -2.54 -4.05 5.29
CA GLY A 247 -3.86 -3.43 5.40
C GLY A 247 -4.96 -4.06 4.55
N GLY A 248 -6.17 -4.06 5.11
CA GLY A 248 -7.39 -4.41 4.41
C GLY A 248 -7.84 -3.36 3.40
N GLU A 249 -8.80 -3.74 2.54
CA GLU A 249 -9.27 -2.89 1.44
C GLU A 249 -9.98 -1.61 1.92
N SER A 250 -9.83 -0.52 1.17
CA SER A 250 -10.35 0.80 1.53
C SER A 250 -11.56 1.21 0.71
N GLY A 251 -12.60 1.69 1.39
CA GLY A 251 -13.76 2.34 0.77
C GLY A 251 -14.96 1.41 0.62
N HIS A 252 -16.05 1.99 0.11
CA HIS A 252 -17.33 1.29 -0.03
C HIS A 252 -17.18 0.05 -0.93
N ARG A 253 -17.62 -1.11 -0.43
CA ARG A 253 -17.39 -2.46 -0.99
C ARG A 253 -15.97 -3.03 -0.79
N ALA A 254 -15.21 -2.52 0.17
CA ALA A 254 -13.99 -3.20 0.62
C ALA A 254 -14.25 -4.70 0.89
N ARG A 255 -13.35 -5.56 0.41
CA ARG A 255 -13.26 -6.99 0.75
C ARG A 255 -12.59 -7.19 2.13
N PRO A 256 -12.95 -8.25 2.89
CA PRO A 256 -12.30 -8.60 4.14
C PRO A 256 -10.90 -9.18 3.89
N MET A 257 -10.02 -8.97 4.87
CA MET A 257 -8.69 -9.56 4.93
C MET A 257 -8.68 -10.62 6.03
N HIS A 258 -8.22 -11.84 5.76
CA HIS A 258 -8.15 -12.88 6.78
C HIS A 258 -7.17 -12.47 7.90
N PRO A 259 -7.54 -12.55 9.20
CA PRO A 259 -6.68 -12.14 10.30
C PRO A 259 -5.36 -12.90 10.37
N ALA A 260 -5.34 -14.19 10.00
CA ALA A 260 -4.10 -14.97 9.96
C ALA A 260 -3.06 -14.37 9.00
N TRP A 261 -3.42 -13.92 7.79
CA TRP A 261 -2.45 -13.37 6.83
C TRP A 261 -1.73 -12.13 7.40
N ALA A 262 -2.45 -11.30 8.16
CA ALA A 262 -1.87 -10.13 8.83
C ALA A 262 -0.94 -10.52 10.00
N ARG A 263 -1.33 -11.54 10.79
CA ARG A 263 -0.50 -12.08 11.89
C ARG A 263 0.74 -12.81 11.37
N GLU A 264 0.63 -13.57 10.30
CA GLU A 264 1.73 -14.27 9.64
C GLU A 264 2.76 -13.28 9.08
N LEU A 265 2.32 -12.24 8.38
CA LEU A 265 3.22 -11.20 7.86
C LEU A 265 3.91 -10.41 8.98
N ARG A 266 3.20 -10.11 10.07
CA ARG A 266 3.77 -9.55 11.29
C ARG A 266 4.85 -10.46 11.87
N ASP A 267 4.53 -11.73 12.09
CA ASP A 267 5.43 -12.68 12.75
C ASP A 267 6.68 -12.96 11.90
N GLN A 268 6.55 -12.92 10.56
CA GLN A 268 7.67 -12.95 9.63
C GLN A 268 8.54 -11.69 9.74
N ALA A 269 7.95 -10.49 9.70
CA ALA A 269 8.68 -9.22 9.79
C ALA A 269 9.41 -9.08 11.14
N VAL A 270 8.72 -9.33 12.25
CA VAL A 270 9.28 -9.32 13.62
C VAL A 270 10.43 -10.33 13.75
N ARG A 271 10.27 -11.56 13.23
CA ARG A 271 11.34 -12.57 13.24
C ARG A 271 12.57 -12.15 12.45
N ALA A 272 12.39 -11.43 11.33
CA ALA A 272 13.48 -10.91 10.52
C ALA A 272 14.11 -9.61 11.08
N GLY A 273 13.53 -9.01 12.12
CA GLY A 273 13.93 -7.69 12.62
C GLY A 273 13.58 -6.54 11.68
N ILE A 274 12.60 -6.74 10.80
CA ILE A 274 12.09 -5.74 9.84
C ILE A 274 10.93 -4.99 10.50
N PRO A 275 10.94 -3.64 10.51
CA PRO A 275 9.82 -2.83 10.98
C PRO A 275 8.48 -3.25 10.37
N PHE A 276 7.45 -3.35 11.20
CA PHE A 276 6.11 -3.75 10.80
C PHE A 276 5.06 -2.66 11.09
N LEU A 277 4.27 -2.29 10.08
CA LEU A 277 3.13 -1.38 10.22
C LEU A 277 1.83 -2.11 9.88
N PHE A 278 0.94 -2.27 10.86
CA PHE A 278 -0.45 -2.64 10.60
C PHE A 278 -1.29 -1.37 10.43
N LYS A 279 -1.81 -1.17 9.23
CA LYS A 279 -2.45 0.09 8.86
C LYS A 279 -3.92 0.13 9.20
N GLN A 280 -4.70 -0.90 8.88
CA GLN A 280 -6.15 -0.96 9.13
C GLN A 280 -6.72 -2.32 8.71
N TRP A 281 -7.90 -2.66 9.22
CA TRP A 281 -8.71 -3.77 8.69
C TRP A 281 -9.58 -3.39 7.48
N GLY A 282 -9.71 -2.10 7.15
CA GLY A 282 -10.59 -1.62 6.08
C GLY A 282 -11.98 -1.28 6.62
N GLU A 283 -13.04 -1.88 6.07
CA GLU A 283 -14.41 -1.79 6.62
C GLU A 283 -14.82 -3.03 7.45
N TRP A 284 -13.93 -4.01 7.54
CA TRP A 284 -14.14 -5.29 8.24
C TRP A 284 -13.29 -5.38 9.50
N GLY A 285 -13.40 -6.48 10.25
CA GLY A 285 -12.51 -6.80 11.37
C GLY A 285 -12.90 -8.16 11.96
N PRO A 286 -12.01 -8.81 12.75
CA PRO A 286 -12.31 -10.09 13.38
C PRO A 286 -13.61 -10.03 14.18
N ALA A 287 -14.47 -11.03 14.05
CA ALA A 287 -15.66 -11.15 14.87
C ALA A 287 -15.28 -11.65 16.29
N PRO A 288 -15.55 -10.91 17.38
CA PRO A 288 -15.24 -11.34 18.75
C PRO A 288 -16.11 -12.51 19.24
N TRP A 289 -17.15 -12.86 18.50
CA TRP A 289 -18.01 -14.01 18.71
C TRP A 289 -18.48 -14.53 17.36
N VAL A 290 -18.59 -15.85 17.23
CA VAL A 290 -19.23 -16.50 16.08
C VAL A 290 -20.68 -16.73 16.42
N VAL A 291 -21.60 -16.14 15.67
CA VAL A 291 -22.99 -16.61 15.71
C VAL A 291 -23.03 -17.86 14.86
N ARG A 292 -23.32 -18.99 15.51
CA ARG A 292 -23.41 -20.27 14.82
C ARG A 292 -24.56 -20.22 13.83
N VAL A 293 -24.44 -21.03 12.79
CA VAL A 293 -25.36 -21.07 11.66
C VAL A 293 -26.04 -22.44 11.69
N CYS A 294 -27.38 -22.51 11.55
CA CYS A 294 -28.07 -23.79 11.44
C CYS A 294 -27.80 -24.45 10.07
N ASP A 295 -27.74 -25.78 10.10
CA ASP A 295 -27.72 -26.61 8.91
C ASP A 295 -28.91 -26.27 7.97
N PRO A 296 -28.66 -25.85 6.71
CA PRO A 296 -29.71 -25.52 5.75
C PRO A 296 -30.58 -26.72 5.34
N ALA A 297 -30.15 -27.96 5.56
CA ALA A 297 -30.96 -29.16 5.35
C ALA A 297 -31.93 -29.44 6.52
N VAL A 298 -31.64 -28.90 7.71
CA VAL A 298 -32.44 -29.09 8.94
C VAL A 298 -33.43 -27.95 9.16
N GLY A 299 -33.05 -26.72 8.78
CA GLY A 299 -33.87 -25.52 8.95
C GLY A 299 -34.03 -25.10 10.42
N TRP A 300 -34.81 -24.05 10.64
CA TRP A 300 -35.16 -23.61 12.00
C TRP A 300 -36.22 -24.52 12.61
N GLN A 301 -35.93 -25.09 13.79
CA GLN A 301 -36.83 -26.00 14.50
C GLN A 301 -37.62 -25.34 15.64
N GLY A 302 -37.37 -24.08 15.94
CA GLY A 302 -38.11 -23.32 16.97
C GLY A 302 -39.35 -22.59 16.41
N THR A 303 -39.97 -21.77 17.25
CA THR A 303 -41.08 -20.89 16.88
C THR A 303 -40.61 -19.65 16.09
N ALA A 304 -41.56 -18.95 15.46
CA ALA A 304 -41.28 -17.70 14.74
C ALA A 304 -40.82 -16.56 15.68
N ASP A 305 -41.32 -16.52 16.92
CA ASP A 305 -40.92 -15.52 17.91
C ASP A 305 -39.50 -15.78 18.43
N GLU A 306 -39.13 -17.05 18.65
CA GLU A 306 -37.75 -17.42 18.99
C GLU A 306 -36.78 -17.13 17.83
N LEU A 307 -37.20 -17.31 16.57
CA LEU A 307 -36.40 -16.92 15.39
C LEU A 307 -36.20 -15.41 15.33
N ALA A 308 -37.26 -14.62 15.56
CA ALA A 308 -37.19 -13.16 15.58
C ALA A 308 -36.32 -12.65 16.73
N ALA A 309 -36.41 -13.27 17.91
CA ALA A 309 -35.56 -12.96 19.06
C ALA A 309 -34.09 -13.33 18.81
N ALA A 310 -33.82 -14.50 18.21
CA ALA A 310 -32.47 -14.93 17.83
C ALA A 310 -31.87 -14.02 16.74
N GLN A 311 -32.67 -13.60 15.75
CA GLN A 311 -32.25 -12.62 14.76
C GLN A 311 -31.94 -11.27 15.41
N ALA A 312 -32.81 -10.75 16.28
CA ALA A 312 -32.59 -9.48 16.97
C ALA A 312 -31.38 -9.51 17.92
N ASP A 313 -31.14 -10.62 18.63
CA ASP A 313 -29.95 -10.82 19.48
C ASP A 313 -28.67 -10.93 18.62
N ALA A 314 -28.71 -11.68 17.51
CA ALA A 314 -27.62 -11.77 16.56
C ALA A 314 -27.31 -10.41 15.93
N GLU A 315 -28.31 -9.62 15.52
CA GLU A 315 -28.16 -8.26 14.97
C GLU A 315 -27.69 -7.25 16.02
N ALA A 316 -28.14 -7.33 17.27
CA ALA A 316 -27.66 -6.51 18.39
C ALA A 316 -26.18 -6.82 18.73
N ARG A 317 -25.79 -8.10 18.66
CA ARG A 317 -24.40 -8.57 18.69
C ARG A 317 -23.69 -8.35 17.34
N GLY A 318 -24.41 -7.87 16.32
CA GLY A 318 -23.93 -7.52 14.99
C GLY A 318 -23.29 -8.64 14.17
N ALA A 319 -23.91 -9.82 14.19
CA ALA A 319 -23.68 -10.87 13.22
C ALA A 319 -23.86 -10.35 11.78
N THR A 320 -22.75 -10.19 11.06
CA THR A 320 -22.73 -9.96 9.61
C THR A 320 -21.66 -10.88 9.03
N HIS A 321 -22.04 -12.13 8.75
CA HIS A 321 -21.08 -13.14 8.33
C HIS A 321 -20.67 -12.92 6.89
N ALA A 322 -19.46 -12.40 6.71
CA ALA A 322 -18.62 -12.83 5.62
C ALA A 322 -17.50 -13.67 6.21
N TYR A 323 -17.27 -14.84 5.63
CA TYR A 323 -16.01 -15.53 5.86
C TYR A 323 -14.97 -14.87 4.96
N ALA A 324 -13.86 -14.44 5.56
CA ALA A 324 -12.63 -14.43 4.78
C ALA A 324 -12.27 -15.89 4.59
N GLU A 325 -12.53 -16.44 3.41
CA GLU A 325 -11.95 -17.72 3.00
C GLU A 325 -10.50 -17.51 2.54
N TRP A 326 -9.80 -18.59 2.21
CA TRP A 326 -8.60 -18.54 1.38
C TRP A 326 -9.00 -18.15 -0.04
N ALA A 327 -9.19 -16.83 -0.21
CA ALA A 327 -9.80 -16.16 -1.36
C ALA A 327 -9.05 -16.30 -2.70
N HIS A 328 -8.13 -17.26 -2.80
CA HIS A 328 -7.46 -17.69 -4.02
C HIS A 328 -8.25 -18.81 -4.75
N GLU A 329 -9.17 -19.51 -4.08
CA GLU A 329 -9.94 -20.62 -4.71
C GLU A 329 -11.36 -20.22 -5.20
N TYR A 330 -11.93 -19.10 -4.73
CA TYR A 330 -13.33 -18.69 -5.01
C TYR A 330 -13.47 -17.22 -5.50
N ASP A 331 -12.74 -16.84 -6.55
CA ASP A 331 -12.84 -15.56 -7.31
C ASP A 331 -12.92 -14.25 -6.48
N HIS A 332 -12.36 -14.25 -5.27
CA HIS A 332 -12.44 -13.16 -4.28
C HIS A 332 -13.87 -12.75 -3.84
N ASP A 333 -14.89 -13.55 -4.16
CA ASP A 333 -16.22 -13.34 -3.60
C ASP A 333 -16.20 -13.58 -2.09
N LEU A 334 -17.08 -12.88 -1.39
CA LEU A 334 -17.38 -13.23 -0.01
C LEU A 334 -18.05 -14.60 -0.05
N TYR A 335 -17.56 -15.56 0.74
CA TYR A 335 -18.42 -16.69 1.11
C TYR A 335 -19.50 -16.15 2.05
N GLU A 336 -20.56 -15.62 1.43
CA GLU A 336 -21.86 -15.43 2.04
C GLU A 336 -22.51 -16.82 2.05
N PRO A 337 -22.69 -17.46 3.23
CA PRO A 337 -23.33 -18.76 3.28
C PRO A 337 -24.72 -18.67 2.62
N PRO A 338 -25.16 -19.67 1.83
CA PRO A 338 -26.40 -19.61 1.05
C PRO A 338 -27.70 -19.60 1.89
N HIS A 339 -27.56 -19.44 3.21
CA HIS A 339 -28.59 -19.54 4.23
C HIS A 339 -28.30 -18.51 5.32
N LYS A 340 -29.37 -17.95 5.92
CA LYS A 340 -29.26 -16.83 6.86
C LYS A 340 -28.86 -17.31 8.27
N PRO A 341 -28.02 -16.55 9.00
CA PRO A 341 -27.26 -17.07 10.13
C PRO A 341 -27.95 -16.94 11.50
N TRP A 342 -29.20 -17.40 11.62
CA TRP A 342 -30.07 -17.05 12.76
C TRP A 342 -30.21 -18.13 13.86
N SER A 343 -29.28 -19.09 14.02
CA SER A 343 -29.52 -20.28 14.87
C SER A 343 -28.27 -20.94 15.49
N ILE A 344 -28.29 -21.13 16.82
CA ILE A 344 -27.18 -21.69 17.63
C ILE A 344 -27.14 -23.24 17.69
N GLU A 345 -25.90 -23.80 17.73
CA GLU A 345 -25.48 -25.23 17.91
C GLU A 345 -25.74 -26.14 16.67
N ARG A 346 -24.90 -27.11 16.21
CA ARG A 346 -23.61 -27.78 16.58
C ARG A 346 -23.01 -28.47 15.31
N VAL A 347 -21.75 -28.94 15.20
CA VAL A 347 -20.39 -28.32 15.25
C VAL A 347 -19.46 -29.12 14.30
N GLU A 348 -18.62 -28.47 13.52
CA GLU A 348 -17.25 -28.90 13.16
C GLU A 348 -16.31 -27.69 13.39
N PRO A 349 -14.96 -27.82 13.40
CA PRO A 349 -14.13 -26.65 13.21
C PRO A 349 -14.57 -25.92 11.94
N LEU A 350 -14.58 -24.58 11.96
CA LEU A 350 -14.40 -23.88 10.68
C LEU A 350 -13.08 -24.41 10.10
N ASP A 351 -13.01 -24.57 8.77
CA ASP A 351 -11.73 -24.83 8.11
C ASP A 351 -10.70 -23.83 8.65
N ASP A 352 -9.46 -24.24 8.91
CA ASP A 352 -8.39 -23.32 9.32
C ASP A 352 -8.19 -22.19 8.27
N ARG A 353 -8.78 -22.36 7.08
CA ARG A 353 -8.91 -21.37 6.01
C ARG A 353 -10.02 -20.30 6.19
N GLN A 354 -10.88 -20.41 7.19
CA GLN A 354 -12.07 -19.56 7.36
C GLN A 354 -12.01 -18.74 8.65
N ALA A 355 -11.94 -17.42 8.50
CA ALA A 355 -12.08 -16.49 9.62
C ALA A 355 -13.44 -15.78 9.62
N PRO A 356 -14.18 -15.78 10.74
CA PRO A 356 -15.42 -15.03 10.87
C PRO A 356 -15.09 -13.53 10.94
N MET A 357 -15.51 -12.77 9.93
CA MET A 357 -15.29 -11.33 9.83
C MET A 357 -16.61 -10.58 9.91
N ARG A 358 -16.63 -9.48 10.65
CA ARG A 358 -17.78 -8.56 10.76
C ARG A 358 -17.49 -7.27 10.00
N ARG A 359 -18.52 -6.72 9.34
CA ARG A 359 -18.47 -5.38 8.73
C ARG A 359 -18.75 -4.33 9.82
N TRP A 360 -17.68 -3.79 10.40
CA TRP A 360 -17.75 -2.72 11.40
C TRP A 360 -17.93 -1.32 10.79
N GLY A 361 -17.51 -1.16 9.52
CA GLY A 361 -17.33 0.15 8.91
C GLY A 361 -16.02 0.81 9.37
N LYS A 362 -15.44 1.67 8.52
CA LYS A 362 -14.04 2.12 8.66
C LYS A 362 -13.68 2.70 10.04
N ALA A 363 -14.57 3.47 10.67
CA ALA A 363 -14.29 4.11 11.95
C ALA A 363 -14.20 3.12 13.13
N ALA A 364 -14.96 2.02 13.09
CA ALA A 364 -15.02 1.03 14.17
C ALA A 364 -14.12 -0.20 13.90
N ALA A 365 -13.77 -0.46 12.63
CA ALA A 365 -12.80 -1.48 12.23
C ALA A 365 -11.41 -1.27 12.85
N GLY A 366 -10.98 -0.01 12.98
CA GLY A 366 -9.78 0.38 13.71
C GLY A 366 -8.44 -0.06 13.09
N ARG A 367 -7.38 0.11 13.90
CA ARG A 367 -5.96 -0.09 13.55
C ARG A 367 -5.23 -1.06 14.48
N GLU A 368 -5.95 -1.73 15.37
CA GLU A 368 -5.35 -2.68 16.30
C GLU A 368 -5.20 -4.07 15.68
N LEU A 369 -4.05 -4.69 15.86
CA LEU A 369 -3.79 -6.10 15.57
C LEU A 369 -3.35 -6.77 16.86
N ASP A 370 -4.23 -7.64 17.38
CA ASP A 370 -4.08 -8.35 18.66
C ASP A 370 -3.91 -7.39 19.87
N GLY A 371 -4.82 -6.41 19.97
CA GLY A 371 -4.96 -5.52 21.14
C GLY A 371 -3.91 -4.41 21.24
N ARG A 372 -3.18 -4.13 20.17
CA ARG A 372 -2.28 -2.97 20.06
C ARG A 372 -2.16 -2.46 18.63
N GLU A 373 -1.80 -1.19 18.47
CA GLU A 373 -1.36 -0.67 17.17
C GLU A 373 0.08 -1.11 16.85
N TRP A 374 0.37 -1.27 15.57
CA TRP A 374 1.71 -1.55 15.05
C TRP A 374 2.07 -0.44 14.07
N ASN A 375 2.91 0.50 14.50
CA ASN A 375 3.23 1.73 13.76
C ASN A 375 4.75 1.90 13.58
N GLU A 376 5.47 0.81 13.33
CA GLU A 376 6.94 0.84 13.21
C GLU A 376 7.35 1.38 11.83
N PHE A 377 8.51 2.06 11.78
CA PHE A 377 9.09 2.63 10.56
C PHE A 377 10.59 2.29 10.48
N PRO A 378 11.18 2.24 9.28
CA PRO A 378 12.63 2.21 9.09
C PRO A 378 13.31 3.38 9.80
N ALA A 379 14.48 3.11 10.38
CA ALA A 379 15.38 4.16 10.81
C ALA A 379 15.91 4.89 9.58
N VAL A 380 15.75 6.21 9.53
CA VAL A 380 16.44 7.04 8.55
C VAL A 380 17.92 7.07 8.95
N THR A 381 18.78 6.40 8.20
CA THR A 381 20.24 6.57 8.33
C THR A 381 20.60 7.99 7.88
N SER A 382 21.04 8.80 8.84
CA SER A 382 21.39 10.22 8.71
C SER A 382 22.78 10.46 8.12
#